data_AF-A0A2I2YPT9-F1
#
_entry.id   AF-A0A2I2YPT9-F1
#
_cell.length_a   1.000
_cell.length_b   1.000
_cell.length_c   1.000
_cell.angle_alpha   90.00
_cell.angle_beta   90.00
_cell.angle_gamma   90.00
#
_symmetry.space_group_name_H-M   'P 1'
#
loop_
_entity.id
_entity.type
_entity.pdbx_description
1 polymer ?
#
loop_
_entity_poly.entity_id
_entity_poly.type
_entity_poly.pdbx_seq_one_letter_code
_entity_poly.pdbx_strand_id
1 'polypeptide(L)' 'MMAIEELKVCLLGDTGVWKSSIVYRFAQDHFDRNISPTVEVSFVTKTAPSGNDLHKFLIWDTAGQERFHSLGVSPEGC' A
#
# COMPACT_ATOMS: atom_id res chain seq x y z
N MET A 1 -17.65 21.90 1.97
CA MET A 1 -16.54 21.12 1.39
C MET A 1 -16.50 19.80 2.14
N MET A 2 -16.80 18.67 1.50
CA MET A 2 -16.61 17.37 2.17
C MET A 2 -15.11 17.16 2.39
N ALA A 3 -14.71 16.80 3.60
CA ALA A 3 -13.32 16.52 3.90
C ALA A 3 -12.91 15.22 3.19
N ILE A 4 -11.72 15.19 2.61
CA ILE A 4 -11.14 13.96 2.05
C ILE A 4 -10.61 13.15 3.22
N GLU A 5 -11.23 11.99 3.49
CA GLU A 5 -10.78 11.06 4.52
C GLU A 5 -9.52 10.31 4.04
N GLU A 6 -8.57 10.13 4.97
CA GLU A 6 -7.36 9.33 4.72
C GLU A 6 -7.56 7.89 5.18
N LEU A 7 -7.33 6.93 4.27
CA LEU A 7 -7.40 5.50 4.56
C LEU A 7 -6.01 4.88 4.52
N LYS A 8 -5.60 4.25 5.63
CA LYS A 8 -4.31 3.57 5.76
C LYS A 8 -4.45 2.10 5.34
N VAL A 9 -3.64 1.66 4.39
CA VAL A 9 -3.70 0.31 3.78
C VAL A 9 -2.33 -0.34 3.84
N CYS A 10 -2.21 -1.51 4.43
CA CYS A 10 -0.98 -2.31 4.42
C CYS A 10 -1.23 -3.61 3.66
N LEU A 11 -0.42 -3.89 2.64
CA LEU A 11 -0.50 -5.14 1.89
C LEU A 11 0.42 -6.17 2.54
N LEU A 12 -0.15 -7.32 2.91
CA LEU A 12 0.56 -8.45 3.51
C LEU A 12 0.41 -9.70 2.63
N GLY A 13 1.39 -10.60 2.70
CA GLY A 13 1.37 -11.88 1.98
C GLY A 13 2.75 -12.23 1.43
N ASP A 14 2.93 -13.49 1.06
CA ASP A 14 4.24 -14.05 0.70
C ASP A 14 5.00 -13.26 -0.37
N THR A 15 6.32 -13.46 -0.39
CA THR A 15 7.18 -12.89 -1.43
C THR A 15 6.72 -13.41 -2.80
N GLY A 16 6.62 -12.52 -3.79
CA GLY A 16 6.27 -12.90 -5.16
C GLY A 16 4.78 -13.08 -5.44
N VAL A 17 3.88 -12.81 -4.50
CA VAL A 17 2.41 -12.86 -4.74
C VAL A 17 1.84 -11.59 -5.42
N TRP A 18 2.71 -10.77 -6.00
CA TRP A 18 2.33 -9.60 -6.83
C TRP A 18 1.68 -8.41 -6.09
N LYS A 19 1.90 -8.27 -4.78
CA LYS A 19 1.44 -7.12 -3.97
C LYS A 19 1.80 -5.77 -4.62
N SER A 20 3.07 -5.61 -4.98
CA SER A 20 3.56 -4.39 -5.64
C SER A 20 2.82 -4.11 -6.94
N SER A 21 2.61 -5.12 -7.80
CA SER A 21 1.89 -4.92 -9.06
C SER A 21 0.44 -4.51 -8.87
N ILE A 22 -0.23 -4.94 -7.79
CA ILE A 22 -1.56 -4.44 -7.44
C ILE A 22 -1.49 -2.95 -7.08
N VAL A 23 -0.50 -2.55 -6.27
CA VAL A 23 -0.31 -1.15 -5.86
C VAL A 23 -0.02 -0.25 -7.07
N TYR A 24 0.90 -0.65 -7.95
CA TYR A 24 1.22 0.13 -9.15
C TYR A 24 0.06 0.19 -10.15
N ARG A 25 -0.69 -0.90 -10.32
CA ARG A 25 -1.91 -0.88 -11.14
C ARG A 25 -2.93 0.10 -10.56
N PHE A 26 -3.17 0.07 -9.26
CA PHE A 26 -4.13 0.97 -8.62
C PHE A 26 -3.69 2.44 -8.67
N ALA A 27 -2.43 2.73 -8.36
CA ALA A 27 -1.95 4.10 -8.24
C ALA A 27 -1.66 4.77 -9.59
N GLN A 28 -1.14 4.01 -10.56
CA GLN A 28 -0.55 4.53 -11.80
C GLN A 28 -1.20 3.97 -13.06
N ASP A 29 -2.16 3.05 -12.96
CA ASP A 29 -2.72 2.29 -14.08
C ASP A 29 -1.64 1.62 -14.96
N HIS A 30 -0.54 1.22 -14.33
CA HIS A 30 0.62 0.62 -14.97
C HIS A 30 0.82 -0.82 -14.50
N PHE A 31 1.27 -1.68 -15.42
CA PHE A 31 1.64 -3.05 -15.12
C PHE A 31 2.95 -3.40 -15.83
N ASP A 32 3.97 -3.70 -15.02
CA ASP A 32 5.25 -4.22 -15.48
C ASP A 32 5.39 -5.68 -15.05
N ARG A 33 5.74 -6.55 -16.00
CA ARG A 33 6.01 -7.97 -15.74
C ARG A 33 7.36 -8.18 -15.06
N ASN A 34 8.27 -7.22 -15.17
CA ASN A 34 9.63 -7.27 -14.66
C ASN A 34 9.82 -6.33 -13.47
N ILE A 35 8.76 -6.13 -12.68
CA ILE A 35 8.84 -5.26 -11.51
C ILE A 35 9.92 -5.74 -10.55
N SER A 36 10.79 -4.81 -10.13
CA SER A 36 11.82 -5.12 -9.14
C SER A 36 11.18 -5.56 -7.83
N PRO A 37 11.70 -6.61 -7.17
CA PRO A 37 11.22 -7.03 -5.87
C PRO A 37 11.25 -5.89 -4.84
N THR A 38 10.21 -5.78 -4.02
CA THR A 38 10.21 -4.87 -2.87
C THR A 38 11.23 -5.36 -1.84
N VAL A 39 12.20 -4.51 -1.50
CA VAL A 39 13.32 -4.88 -0.60
C VAL A 39 12.89 -4.88 0.86
N GLU A 40 12.03 -3.94 1.27
CA GLU A 40 11.58 -3.83 2.66
C GLU A 40 10.14 -3.34 2.73
N VAL A 41 9.92 -2.05 2.45
CA VAL A 41 8.59 -1.45 2.34
C VAL A 41 8.64 -0.31 1.32
N SER A 42 7.60 -0.17 0.51
CA SER A 42 7.37 1.00 -0.32
C SER A 42 6.09 1.72 0.11
N PHE A 43 6.09 3.05 -0.01
CA PHE A 43 4.95 3.87 0.36
C PHE A 43 4.37 4.57 -0.87
N VAL A 44 3.06 4.43 -1.07
CA VAL A 44 2.34 4.98 -2.22
C VAL A 44 1.10 5.72 -1.73
N THR A 45 0.87 6.92 -2.26
CA THR A 45 -0.36 7.69 -1.99
C THR A 45 -1.18 7.81 -3.26
N LYS A 46 -2.49 7.62 -3.14
CA LYS A 46 -3.43 7.82 -4.24
C LYS A 46 -4.74 8.43 -3.74
N THR A 47 -5.18 9.52 -4.34
CA THR A 47 -6.54 10.00 -4.16
C THR A 47 -7.42 9.40 -5.25
N ALA A 48 -8.48 8.69 -4.85
CA ALA A 48 -9.38 7.99 -5.78
C ALA A 48 -10.81 7.91 -5.22
N PRO A 49 -11.82 7.83 -6.10
CA PRO A 49 -13.20 7.65 -5.66
C PRO A 49 -13.41 6.24 -5.08
N SER A 50 -14.22 6.15 -4.02
CA SER A 50 -14.74 4.91 -3.46
C SER A 50 -16.23 5.11 -3.17
N GLY A 51 -17.10 4.48 -3.96
CA GLY A 51 -18.53 4.76 -3.90
C GLY A 51 -18.84 6.21 -4.29
N ASN A 52 -19.51 6.95 -3.41
CA ASN A 52 -19.87 8.36 -3.63
C ASN A 52 -18.83 9.34 -3.09
N ASP A 53 -17.78 8.84 -2.42
CA ASP A 53 -16.81 9.66 -1.69
C ASP A 53 -15.44 9.62 -2.36
N LEU A 54 -14.63 10.65 -2.10
CA LEU A 54 -13.24 10.74 -2.55
C LEU A 54 -12.33 10.53 -1.34
N HIS A 55 -11.47 9.51 -1.41
CA HIS A 55 -10.55 9.17 -0.32
C HIS A 55 -9.09 9.29 -0.75
N LYS A 56 -8.22 9.60 0.21
CA LYS A 56 -6.77 9.53 0.05
C LYS A 56 -6.26 8.23 0.66
N PHE A 57 -5.84 7.31 -0.17
CA PHE A 57 -5.24 6.04 0.23
C PHE A 57 -3.76 6.25 0.52
N LEU A 58 -3.33 5.84 1.71
CA LEU A 58 -1.95 5.77 2.17
C LEU A 58 -1.56 4.29 2.21
N ILE A 59 -0.78 3.83 1.23
CA ILE A 59 -0.54 2.41 0.97
C ILE A 59 0.90 2.05 1.34
N TRP A 60 1.05 1.05 2.19
CA TRP A 60 2.31 0.37 2.50
C TRP A 60 2.36 -0.97 1.76
N ASP A 61 3.24 -1.08 0.77
CA ASP A 61 3.57 -2.32 0.06
C ASP A 61 4.78 -2.97 0.73
N THR A 62 4.67 -4.22 1.17
CA THR A 62 5.74 -4.93 1.88
C THR A 62 6.44 -5.97 0.99
N ALA A 63 7.67 -6.34 1.34
CA ALA A 63 8.42 -7.37 0.63
C ALA A 63 7.71 -8.75 0.57
N GLY A 64 6.94 -9.13 1.59
CA GLY A 64 6.46 -10.51 1.71
C GLY A 64 7.51 -11.49 2.24
N GLN A 65 8.68 -10.99 2.67
CA GLN A 65 9.77 -11.76 3.27
C GLN A 65 9.55 -11.96 4.78
N GLU A 66 8.43 -11.46 5.33
CA GLU A 66 8.19 -11.44 6.75
C GLU A 66 8.06 -12.84 7.37
N ARG A 67 9.14 -13.31 8.03
CA ARG A 67 8.98 -14.06 9.28
C ARG A 67 8.36 -13.07 10.26
N PHE A 68 7.04 -13.10 10.44
CA PHE A 68 6.30 -12.18 11.31
C PHE A 68 6.87 -12.17 12.74
N HIS A 69 7.83 -11.28 13.00
CA HIS A 69 8.16 -10.81 14.32
C HIS A 69 7.65 -9.38 14.40
N SER A 70 6.40 -9.27 14.83
CA SER A 70 5.74 -8.05 15.29
C SER A 70 5.84 -6.86 14.33
N LEU A 71 4.77 -6.60 13.56
CA LEU A 71 4.49 -5.25 13.06
C LEU A 71 4.36 -4.36 14.30
N GLY A 72 5.47 -3.74 14.68
CA GLY A 72 5.57 -2.94 15.90
C GLY A 72 4.50 -1.88 15.87
N VAL A 73 3.72 -1.82 16.95
CA VAL A 73 2.88 -0.67 17.27
C VAL A 73 3.80 0.56 17.18
N SER A 74 3.47 1.50 16.29
CA SER A 74 4.16 2.79 16.26
C SER A 74 4.10 3.39 17.68
N PRO A 75 5.23 3.71 18.34
CA PRO A 75 5.20 4.03 19.77
C PRO A 75 4.46 5.32 20.13
N GLU A 76 4.12 6.19 19.18
CA GLU A 76 3.64 7.52 19.52
C GLU A 76 2.53 7.94 18.56
N GLY A 77 1.33 8.15 19.12
CA GLY A 77 0.38 9.09 18.55
C GLY A 77 0.93 10.51 18.75
N CYS A 78 1.09 11.24 17.66
CA CYS A 78 1.12 12.70 17.59
C CYS A 78 0.67 13.07 16.18
#